data_AF-A0A0Q5P6I9-F1
#
_entry.id   AF-A0A0Q5P6I9-F1
#
_cell.length_a   1.000
_cell.length_b   1.000
_cell.length_c   1.000
_cell.angle_alpha   90.00
_cell.angle_beta   90.00
_cell.angle_gamma   90.00
#
_symmetry.space_group_name_H-M   'P 1'
#
loop_
_entity.id
_entity.type
_entity.pdbx_description
1 polymer ?
#
loop_
_entity_poly.entity_id
_entity_poly.type
_entity_poly.pdbx_seq_one_letter_code
_entity_poly.pdbx_strand_id
1 'polypeptide(L)'
;MNLRYLVTGYDPATKTLRQFFVAANAISGISDAQNRTLIEVPVDDENVLDDEAARRIGGMVLMSLVSQYPELRPLALITDGDGKTLIERTDGGRKSPFEP
;
A
#
# COMPACT_ATOMS: atom_id res chain seq x y z
N MET A 1 19.41 -16.87 2.08
CA MET A 1 17.95 -16.62 2.05
C MET A 1 17.63 -15.86 0.77
N ASN A 2 16.64 -16.29 0.00
CA ASN A 2 16.24 -15.57 -1.21
C ASN A 2 15.15 -14.57 -0.85
N LEU A 3 15.42 -13.28 -1.05
CA LEU A 3 14.44 -12.22 -0.89
C LEU A 3 13.22 -12.50 -1.78
N ARG A 4 12.03 -12.31 -1.21
CA ARG A 4 10.75 -12.44 -1.92
C ARG A 4 9.94 -11.17 -1.68
N TYR A 5 9.24 -10.76 -2.71
CA TYR A 5 8.35 -9.62 -2.68
C TYR A 5 6.90 -10.10 -2.69
N LEU A 6 6.05 -9.39 -1.94
CA LEU A 6 4.61 -9.48 -2.08
C LEU A 6 4.17 -8.29 -2.94
N VAL A 7 3.62 -8.58 -4.12
CA VAL A 7 3.18 -7.54 -5.06
C VAL A 7 1.67 -7.52 -5.09
N THR A 8 1.07 -6.35 -4.86
CA THR A 8 -0.37 -6.12 -5.00
C THR A 8 -0.62 -5.36 -6.31
N GLY A 9 -1.53 -5.86 -7.15
CA GLY A 9 -1.95 -5.21 -8.38
C GLY A 9 -3.47 -5.08 -8.46
N TYR A 10 -3.95 -4.04 -9.13
CA TYR A 10 -5.36 -3.87 -9.47
C TYR A 10 -5.56 -4.16 -10.96
N ASP A 11 -6.54 -5.01 -11.29
CA ASP A 11 -6.99 -5.28 -12.66
C ASP A 11 -8.22 -4.42 -12.96
N PRO A 12 -8.11 -3.34 -13.78
CA PRO A 12 -9.24 -2.46 -14.08
C PRO A 12 -10.33 -3.15 -14.90
N ALA A 13 -10.00 -4.20 -15.68
CA ALA A 13 -10.97 -4.90 -16.50
C ALA A 13 -11.92 -5.75 -15.65
N THR A 14 -11.38 -6.42 -14.61
CA THR A 14 -12.18 -7.26 -13.71
C THR A 14 -12.53 -6.58 -12.39
N LYS A 15 -12.03 -5.36 -12.15
CA LYS A 15 -12.15 -4.61 -10.88
C LYS A 15 -11.71 -5.44 -9.68
N THR A 16 -10.55 -6.08 -9.77
CA THR A 16 -10.07 -7.03 -8.75
C THR A 16 -8.67 -6.69 -8.29
N LEU A 17 -8.44 -6.73 -6.98
CA LEU A 17 -7.09 -6.72 -6.41
C LEU A 17 -6.52 -8.14 -6.40
N ARG A 18 -5.27 -8.30 -6.82
CA ARG A 18 -4.55 -9.57 -6.82
C ARG A 18 -3.23 -9.40 -6.10
N GLN A 19 -2.83 -10.45 -5.39
CA GLN A 19 -1.55 -10.49 -4.70
C GLN A 19 -0.73 -11.67 -5.19
N PHE A 20 0.57 -11.44 -5.38
CA PHE A 20 1.50 -12.44 -5.88
C PHE A 20 2.79 -12.43 -5.07
N PHE A 21 3.37 -13.62 -4.89
CA PHE A 21 4.75 -13.75 -4.44
C PHE A 21 5.68 -13.76 -5.64
N VAL A 22 6.65 -12.85 -5.64
CA VAL A 22 7.64 -12.72 -6.70
C VAL A 22 9.03 -12.89 -6.09
N ALA A 23 9.82 -13.80 -6.64
CA ALA A 23 11.20 -13.98 -6.19
C ALA A 23 12.05 -12.78 -6.65
N ALA A 24 13.02 -12.35 -5.84
CA ALA A 24 13.76 -11.12 -6.14
C ALA A 24 14.58 -11.17 -7.45
N ASN A 25 15.03 -12.36 -7.83
CA ASN A 25 15.70 -12.60 -9.12
C ASN A 25 14.77 -12.39 -10.33
N ALA A 26 13.45 -12.43 -10.17
CA ALA A 26 12.51 -12.11 -11.24
C ALA A 26 12.42 -10.59 -11.50
N ILE A 27 12.85 -9.76 -10.53
CA ILE A 27 12.80 -8.30 -10.61
C ILE A 27 14.19 -7.70 -10.87
N SER A 28 15.27 -8.46 -10.64
CA SER A 28 16.65 -7.99 -10.84
C SER A 28 17.01 -7.63 -12.30
N GLY A 29 16.21 -8.09 -13.27
CA GLY A 29 16.34 -7.69 -14.68
C GLY A 29 15.74 -6.33 -15.02
N ILE A 30 15.04 -5.69 -14.08
CA ILE A 30 14.46 -4.36 -14.25
C ILE A 30 15.47 -3.34 -13.71
N SER A 31 16.04 -2.53 -14.62
CA SER A 31 16.97 -1.45 -14.26
C SER A 31 16.38 -0.58 -13.14
N ASP A 32 17.17 -0.38 -12.08
CA ASP A 32 16.83 0.43 -10.90
C ASP A 32 15.64 -0.04 -10.05
N ALA A 33 15.06 -1.23 -10.27
CA ALA A 33 13.94 -1.69 -9.44
C ALA A 33 14.27 -1.81 -7.95
N GLN A 34 15.51 -2.19 -7.61
CA GLN A 34 15.97 -2.28 -6.22
C GLN A 34 16.19 -0.91 -5.56
N ASN A 35 16.39 0.15 -6.34
CA ASN A 35 16.58 1.53 -5.83
C ASN A 35 15.27 2.32 -5.74
N ARG A 36 14.14 1.70 -6.10
CA ARG A 36 12.82 2.34 -6.19
C ARG A 36 11.83 1.74 -5.21
N THR A 37 12.32 1.30 -4.05
CA THR A 37 11.46 0.85 -2.95
C THR A 37 10.49 1.97 -2.58
N LEU A 38 9.19 1.73 -2.74
CA LEU A 38 8.16 2.72 -2.44
C LEU A 38 7.84 2.78 -0.94
N ILE A 39 7.87 1.63 -0.27
CA ILE A 39 7.58 1.46 1.15
C ILE A 39 8.67 0.56 1.73
N GLU A 40 9.40 1.06 2.70
CA GLU A 40 10.40 0.32 3.45
C GLU A 40 10.13 0.54 4.94
N VAL A 41 9.90 -0.55 5.67
CA VAL A 41 9.62 -0.51 7.11
C VAL A 41 10.63 -1.43 7.79
N PRO A 42 11.47 -0.92 8.70
CA PRO A 42 12.38 -1.75 9.46
C PRO A 42 11.59 -2.75 10.31
N VAL A 43 12.15 -3.94 10.49
CA VAL A 43 11.58 -4.99 11.35
C VAL A 43 12.67 -5.45 12.30
N ASP A 44 12.51 -5.06 13.57
CA ASP A 44 13.43 -5.32 14.66
C ASP A 44 12.68 -5.29 16.00
N ASP A 45 13.40 -5.38 17.11
CA ASP A 45 12.80 -5.39 18.45
C ASP A 45 12.11 -4.06 18.82
N GLU A 46 12.42 -2.96 18.12
CA GLU A 46 11.81 -1.64 18.31
C GLU A 46 10.64 -1.40 17.32
N ASN A 47 10.66 -2.08 16.17
CA ASN A 47 9.71 -1.97 15.07
C ASN A 47 9.03 -3.31 14.79
N VAL A 48 8.20 -3.73 15.74
CA VAL A 48 7.50 -5.03 15.67
C VAL A 48 6.40 -5.00 14.60
N LEU A 49 6.20 -6.12 13.92
CA LEU A 49 5.08 -6.34 13.00
C LEU A 49 3.78 -6.64 13.76
N ASP A 50 3.18 -5.60 14.34
CA ASP A 50 1.88 -5.66 15.00
C ASP A 50 0.72 -5.21 14.07
N ASP A 51 -0.51 -5.19 14.60
CA ASP A 51 -1.70 -4.78 13.84
C ASP A 51 -1.64 -3.33 13.36
N GLU A 52 -0.95 -2.46 14.10
CA GLU A 52 -0.78 -1.05 13.71
C GLU A 52 0.24 -0.93 12.56
N ALA A 53 1.33 -1.70 12.60
CA ALA A 53 2.26 -1.81 11.48
C ALA A 53 1.55 -2.35 10.22
N ALA A 54 0.75 -3.41 10.35
CA ALA A 54 -0.04 -3.96 9.26
C ALA A 54 -1.02 -2.93 8.67
N ARG A 55 -1.71 -2.16 9.53
CA ARG A 55 -2.63 -1.09 9.13
C ARG A 55 -1.92 0.02 8.35
N ARG A 56 -0.75 0.46 8.82
CA ARG A 56 0.07 1.48 8.15
C ARG A 56 0.53 1.01 6.77
N ILE A 57 1.07 -0.21 6.68
CA ILE A 57 1.51 -0.80 5.41
C ILE A 57 0.33 -0.92 4.44
N GLY A 58 -0.80 -1.45 4.90
CA GLY A 58 -2.02 -1.56 4.09
C GLY A 58 -2.53 -0.21 3.60
N GLY A 59 -2.53 0.81 4.47
CA GLY A 59 -2.89 2.18 4.12
C GLY A 59 -1.97 2.78 3.05
N MET A 60 -0.65 2.60 3.18
CA MET A 60 0.31 3.06 2.16
C MET A 60 0.10 2.36 0.81
N VAL A 61 -0.16 1.05 0.81
CA VAL A 61 -0.49 0.28 -0.40
C VAL A 61 -1.78 0.79 -1.04
N LEU A 62 -2.83 0.99 -0.25
CA LEU A 62 -4.11 1.53 -0.73
C LEU A 62 -3.92 2.90 -1.39
N MET A 63 -3.24 3.84 -0.71
CA MET A 63 -3.01 5.18 -1.26
C MET A 63 -2.16 5.15 -2.53
N SER A 64 -1.20 4.23 -2.62
CA SER A 64 -0.39 4.01 -3.82
C SER A 64 -1.23 3.52 -5.00
N LEU A 65 -2.20 2.63 -4.75
CA LEU A 65 -3.15 2.17 -5.78
C LEU A 65 -4.09 3.30 -6.21
N VAL A 66 -4.63 4.06 -5.27
CA VAL A 66 -5.54 5.19 -5.54
C VAL A 66 -4.86 6.32 -6.32
N SER A 67 -3.56 6.51 -6.09
CA SER A 67 -2.73 7.44 -6.87
C SER A 67 -2.61 7.02 -8.33
N GLN A 68 -2.42 5.71 -8.59
CA GLN A 68 -2.24 5.14 -9.92
C GLN A 68 -3.55 4.91 -10.69
N TYR A 69 -4.64 4.62 -9.96
CA TYR A 69 -5.96 4.27 -10.51
C TYR A 69 -7.02 5.21 -9.90
N PRO A 70 -7.23 6.41 -10.50
CA PRO A 70 -8.13 7.42 -9.96
C PRO A 70 -9.58 6.96 -9.75
N GLU A 71 -10.04 5.94 -10.47
CA GLU A 71 -11.36 5.32 -10.31
C GLU A 71 -11.55 4.63 -8.94
N LEU A 72 -10.46 4.32 -8.23
CA LEU A 72 -10.51 3.77 -6.87
C LEU A 72 -10.75 4.83 -5.80
N ARG A 73 -10.52 6.12 -6.12
CA ARG A 73 -10.69 7.23 -5.18
C ARG A 73 -12.03 7.27 -4.43
N PRO A 74 -13.20 7.15 -5.10
CA PRO A 74 -14.50 7.13 -4.42
C PRO A 74 -14.73 5.85 -3.59
N LEU A 75 -13.90 4.82 -3.78
CA LEU A 75 -13.99 3.53 -3.09
C LEU A 75 -12.98 3.40 -1.94
N ALA A 76 -12.01 4.31 -1.87
CA ALA A 76 -10.95 4.28 -0.88
C ALA A 76 -11.45 4.76 0.48
N LEU A 77 -11.15 3.99 1.53
CA LEU A 77 -11.47 4.31 2.92
C LEU A 77 -10.34 3.80 3.81
N ILE A 78 -9.89 4.62 4.75
CA ILE A 78 -8.96 4.19 5.82
C ILE A 78 -9.69 4.37 7.15
N THR A 79 -9.65 3.33 8.00
CA THR A 79 -10.24 3.34 9.33
C THR A 79 -9.17 3.15 10.40
N ASP A 80 -9.42 3.64 11.62
CA ASP A 80 -8.74 3.14 12.81
C ASP A 80 -9.28 1.73 13.11
N GLY A 81 -8.56 0.91 13.87
CA GLY A 81 -8.91 -0.50 14.07
C GLY A 81 -10.32 -0.77 14.61
N ASP A 82 -11.00 0.27 15.12
CA ASP A 82 -12.36 0.23 15.66
C ASP A 82 -13.43 0.55 14.60
N GLY A 83 -13.03 0.69 13.34
CA GLY A 83 -13.92 0.95 12.21
C GLY A 83 -14.31 2.42 12.08
N LYS A 84 -13.71 3.33 12.85
CA LYS A 84 -13.94 4.77 12.68
C LYS A 84 -13.08 5.29 11.54
N THR A 85 -13.70 6.07 10.65
CA THR A 85 -13.05 6.60 9.47
C THR A 85 -11.95 7.61 9.83
N LEU A 86 -10.74 7.39 9.31
CA LEU A 86 -9.60 8.30 9.39
C LEU A 86 -9.44 9.15 8.13
N ILE A 87 -9.71 8.57 6.96
CA ILE A 87 -9.74 9.28 5.66
C ILE A 87 -11.03 8.88 4.96
N GLU A 88 -11.94 9.83 4.78
CA GLU A 88 -13.15 9.65 3.99
C GLU A 88 -12.82 9.57 2.50
N ARG A 89 -13.75 8.93 1.76
CA ARG A 89 -13.74 8.76 0.30
C ARG A 89 -13.08 9.95 -0.37
N THR A 90 -12.03 9.68 -1.13
CA THR A 90 -11.20 10.72 -1.71
C THR A 90 -11.94 11.37 -2.89
N ASP A 91 -12.95 12.18 -2.61
CA ASP A 91 -13.86 12.81 -3.58
C ASP A 91 -13.20 13.97 -4.34
N GLY A 92 -11.93 13.84 -4.69
CA GLY A 92 -11.20 14.86 -5.45
C GLY A 92 -10.92 16.15 -4.68
N GLY A 93 -11.14 16.20 -3.36
CA GLY A 93 -10.59 17.27 -2.53
C GLY A 93 -11.39 17.57 -1.26
N ARG A 94 -10.82 17.23 -0.10
CA ARG A 94 -10.31 18.21 0.89
C ARG A 94 -9.78 17.52 2.14
N LYS A 95 -8.67 18.11 2.62
CA LYS A 95 -7.98 17.97 3.90
C LYS A 95 -7.31 16.62 4.20
N SER A 96 -5.99 16.68 4.16
CA SER A 96 -5.11 15.76 4.89
C SER A 96 -5.54 15.71 6.37
N PRO A 97 -5.57 14.53 7.02
CA PRO A 97 -5.78 14.44 8.47
C PRO A 97 -4.65 15.07 9.29
N PHE A 98 -3.60 15.56 8.64
CA PHE A 98 -2.41 16.16 9.25
C PHE A 98 -2.30 17.69 9.03
N GLU A 99 -3.36 18.37 8.58
CA GLU A 99 -3.40 19.83 8.63
C GLU A 99 -3.84 20.31 10.03
N PRO A 100 -3.12 21.26 10.66
CA PRO A 100 -3.51 21.84 11.94
C PRO A 100 -4.81 22.65 11.87
#